data_AF-H1VVS9-F1
#
_entry.id   AF-H1VVS9-F1
#
_cell.length_a   1.000
_cell.length_b   1.000
_cell.length_c   1.000
_cell.angle_alpha   90.00
_cell.angle_beta   90.00
_cell.angle_gamma   90.00
#
_symmetry.space_group_name_H-M   'P 1'
#
loop_
_entity.id
_entity.type
_entity.pdbx_description
1 polymer ?
#
loop_
_entity_poly.entity_id
_entity_poly.type
_entity_poly.pdbx_seq_one_letter_code
_entity_poly.pdbx_strand_id
1 'polypeptide(L)'
;MPELTPKPCQNSIPHPQWVDLVLWPPLRTTIIERQEVYANEEFQSVYSASLRLINWPCRPIDALVVDPQSGEMWLSDTFTAHAMRVENWRLNENFVRRYPELRGCVAVEGS
;
A
#
# COMPACT_ATOMS: atom_id res chain seq x y z
N MET A 1 12.80 2.98 7.16
CA MET A 1 11.72 3.17 6.18
C MET A 1 11.21 4.60 6.31
N PRO A 2 11.80 5.55 5.58
CA PRO A 2 11.35 6.95 5.55
C PRO A 2 9.84 7.09 5.28
N GLU A 3 9.26 6.12 4.58
CA GLU A 3 7.85 6.04 4.19
C GLU A 3 6.93 5.85 5.41
N LEU A 4 7.42 5.21 6.48
CA LEU A 4 6.65 5.02 7.73
C LEU A 4 6.70 6.24 8.65
N THR A 5 7.51 7.25 8.34
CA THR A 5 7.59 8.47 9.17
C THR A 5 6.31 9.30 8.96
N PRO A 6 5.54 9.61 10.03
CA PRO A 6 4.34 10.42 9.90
C PRO A 6 4.62 11.80 9.31
N LYS A 7 3.75 12.25 8.41
CA LYS A 7 3.78 13.62 7.89
C LYS A 7 3.10 14.58 8.87
N PRO A 8 3.46 15.88 8.87
CA PRO A 8 2.86 16.86 9.79
C PRO A 8 1.33 16.84 9.77
N CYS A 9 0.72 16.74 8.58
CA CYS A 9 -0.73 16.67 8.41
C CYS A 9 -1.39 15.46 9.10
N GLN A 10 -0.70 14.33 9.19
CA GLN A 10 -1.23 13.14 9.89
C GLN A 10 -1.39 13.38 11.40
N ASN A 11 -0.61 14.29 11.97
CA ASN A 11 -0.69 14.63 13.41
C ASN A 11 -1.59 15.84 13.70
N SER A 12 -1.86 16.68 12.71
CA SER A 12 -2.57 17.96 12.90
C SER A 12 -3.99 17.99 12.34
N ILE A 13 -4.33 17.12 11.38
CA ILE A 13 -5.63 17.11 10.71
C ILE A 13 -6.33 15.78 11.04
N PRO A 14 -7.51 15.80 11.69
CA PRO A 14 -8.32 14.60 11.86
C PRO A 14 -8.69 13.99 10.51
N HIS A 15 -8.51 12.68 10.38
CA HIS A 15 -8.79 11.91 9.17
C HIS A 15 -9.09 10.44 9.53
N PRO A 16 -9.67 9.63 8.62
CA PRO A 16 -9.91 8.22 8.90
C PRO A 16 -8.62 7.41 9.08
N GLN A 17 -8.57 6.55 10.09
CA GLN A 17 -7.38 5.78 10.46
C GLN A 17 -6.78 4.95 9.31
N TRP A 18 -7.58 4.50 8.34
CA TRP A 18 -7.08 3.72 7.21
C TRP A 18 -6.12 4.51 6.31
N VAL A 19 -6.21 5.84 6.29
CA VAL A 19 -5.35 6.69 5.45
C VAL A 19 -3.89 6.56 5.89
N ASP A 20 -3.61 6.33 7.18
CA ASP A 20 -2.26 6.10 7.67
C ASP A 20 -1.59 4.84 7.08
N LEU A 21 -2.40 3.88 6.62
CA LEU A 21 -1.97 2.62 5.99
C LEU A 21 -1.70 2.75 4.49
N VAL A 22 -1.96 3.91 3.88
CA VAL A 22 -1.63 4.16 2.47
C VAL A 22 -0.11 4.28 2.33
N LEU A 23 0.46 3.51 1.40
CA LEU A 23 1.91 3.27 1.33
C LEU A 23 2.72 4.51 0.95
N TRP A 24 2.17 5.35 0.08
CA TRP A 24 2.89 6.50 -0.47
C TRP A 24 2.61 7.77 0.35
N PRO A 25 3.65 8.42 0.93
CA PRO A 25 3.45 9.64 1.69
C PRO A 25 2.85 10.83 0.91
N PRO A 26 3.19 11.08 -0.36
CA PRO A 26 2.51 12.10 -1.15
C PRO A 26 1.01 11.82 -1.29
N LEU A 27 0.64 10.56 -1.54
CA LEU A 27 -0.77 10.18 -1.64
C LEU A 27 -1.53 10.38 -0.32
N ARG A 28 -0.94 9.98 0.82
CA ARG A 28 -1.51 10.24 2.15
C ARG A 28 -1.79 11.72 2.38
N THR A 29 -0.81 12.56 2.07
CA THR A 29 -0.93 14.01 2.22
C THR A 29 -2.10 14.53 1.38
N THR A 30 -2.19 14.13 0.11
CA THR A 30 -3.28 14.52 -0.78
C THR A 30 -4.65 14.04 -0.29
N ILE A 31 -4.77 12.83 0.25
CA ILE A 31 -6.02 12.32 0.81
C ILE A 31 -6.43 13.13 2.04
N ILE A 32 -5.51 13.44 2.95
CA ILE A 32 -5.81 14.20 4.18
C ILE A 32 -6.22 15.64 3.85
N GLU A 33 -5.54 16.29 2.90
CA GLU A 33 -5.82 17.66 2.50
C GLU A 33 -7.13 17.80 1.72
N ARG A 34 -7.57 16.75 1.03
CA ARG A 34 -8.78 16.72 0.19
C ARG A 34 -9.71 15.57 0.59
N GLN A 35 -9.86 15.38 1.89
CA GLN A 35 -10.57 14.24 2.48
C GLN A 35 -12.04 14.17 2.08
N GLU A 36 -12.68 15.30 1.80
CA GLU A 36 -14.03 15.37 1.25
C GLU A 36 -14.17 14.70 -0.13
N VAL A 37 -13.08 14.57 -0.88
CA VAL A 37 -13.04 13.92 -2.20
C VAL A 37 -12.57 12.48 -2.10
N TYR A 38 -11.54 12.19 -1.30
CA TYR A 38 -10.83 10.90 -1.34
C TYR A 38 -11.00 10.03 -0.09
N ALA A 39 -11.46 10.56 1.04
CA ALA A 39 -11.59 9.79 2.28
C ALA A 39 -12.94 9.03 2.33
N ASN A 40 -13.20 8.20 1.31
CA ASN A 40 -14.43 7.43 1.17
C ASN A 40 -14.17 5.96 0.79
N GLU A 41 -15.22 5.14 0.89
CA GLU A 41 -15.17 3.69 0.64
C GLU A 41 -14.81 3.34 -0.81
N GLU A 42 -15.22 4.17 -1.77
CA GLU A 42 -14.93 3.96 -3.19
C GLU A 42 -13.43 4.06 -3.45
N PHE A 43 -12.79 5.11 -2.93
CA PHE A 43 -11.35 5.26 -3.01
C PHE A 43 -10.62 4.11 -2.32
N GLN A 44 -11.04 3.75 -1.10
CA GLN A 44 -10.42 2.66 -0.35
C GLN A 44 -10.50 1.33 -1.12
N SER A 45 -11.64 1.05 -1.74
CA SER A 45 -11.88 -0.13 -2.57
C SER A 45 -10.98 -0.14 -3.82
N VAL A 46 -10.95 0.98 -4.57
CA VAL A 46 -10.13 1.10 -5.78
C VAL A 46 -8.64 1.00 -5.45
N TYR A 47 -8.18 1.67 -4.40
CA TYR A 47 -6.80 1.60 -3.94
C TYR A 47 -6.39 0.17 -3.58
N SER A 48 -7.17 -0.47 -2.71
CA SER A 48 -6.85 -1.83 -2.21
C SER A 48 -6.89 -2.86 -3.33
N ALA A 49 -7.89 -2.79 -4.23
CA ALA A 49 -8.01 -3.69 -5.37
C ALA A 49 -6.92 -3.49 -6.42
N SER A 50 -6.30 -2.31 -6.47
CA SER A 50 -5.25 -1.96 -7.44
C SER A 50 -3.84 -2.22 -6.92
N LEU A 51 -3.66 -2.45 -5.61
CA LEU A 51 -2.36 -2.62 -4.99
C LEU A 51 -1.72 -3.99 -5.32
N ARG A 52 -0.47 -3.97 -5.76
CA ARG A 52 0.29 -5.14 -6.21
C ARG A 52 1.67 -5.17 -5.57
N LEU A 53 2.00 -6.27 -4.92
CA LEU A 53 3.37 -6.59 -4.51
C LEU A 53 4.08 -7.22 -5.70
N ILE A 54 5.12 -6.56 -6.20
CA ILE A 54 5.87 -6.97 -7.38
C ILE A 54 7.26 -7.50 -7.02
N ASN A 55 7.94 -8.09 -7.99
CA ASN A 55 9.35 -8.50 -7.90
C ASN A 55 9.69 -9.47 -6.77
N TRP A 56 8.72 -10.26 -6.27
CA TRP A 56 9.03 -11.36 -5.36
C TRP A 56 9.91 -12.39 -6.09
N PRO A 57 11.16 -12.64 -5.66
CA PRO A 57 12.10 -13.45 -6.44
C PRO A 57 11.91 -14.96 -6.26
N CYS A 58 11.12 -15.37 -5.26
CA CYS A 58 10.87 -16.78 -4.97
C CYS A 58 9.49 -17.21 -5.50
N ARG A 59 9.16 -18.49 -5.36
CA ARG A 59 7.83 -18.97 -5.74
C ARG A 59 6.80 -18.49 -4.71
N PRO A 60 5.51 -18.42 -5.07
CA PRO A 60 4.46 -18.06 -4.13
C PRO A 60 4.43 -18.93 -2.87
N ILE A 61 4.72 -20.24 -2.99
CA ILE A 61 4.75 -21.15 -1.83
C ILE A 61 5.87 -20.81 -0.84
N ASP A 62 6.96 -20.21 -1.30
CA ASP A 62 8.11 -19.84 -0.46
C ASP A 62 7.79 -18.57 0.39
N ALA A 63 6.63 -17.94 0.15
CA ALA A 63 6.12 -16.84 0.98
C ALA A 63 5.54 -17.32 2.31
N LEU A 64 5.30 -18.62 2.47
CA LEU A 64 4.62 -19.21 3.61
C LEU A 64 5.55 -20.17 4.34
N VAL A 65 5.48 -20.14 5.66
CA VAL A 65 6.07 -21.16 6.54
C VAL A 65 4.91 -21.93 7.14
N VAL A 66 5.03 -23.25 7.16
CA VAL A 66 4.04 -24.16 7.75
C VAL A 66 4.72 -24.96 8.84
N ASP A 67 4.17 -24.94 10.05
CA ASP A 67 4.59 -25.85 11.11
C ASP A 67 4.13 -27.27 10.75
N PRO A 68 5.05 -28.24 10.58
CA PRO A 68 4.68 -29.60 10.21
C PRO A 68 3.93 -30.36 11.31
N GLN A 69 3.96 -29.91 12.56
CA GLN A 69 3.27 -30.58 13.67
C GLN A 69 1.85 -30.05 13.87
N SER A 70 1.70 -28.73 13.93
CA SER A 70 0.40 -28.09 14.18
C SER A 70 -0.38 -27.76 12.90
N GLY A 71 0.30 -27.62 11.76
CA GLY A 71 -0.28 -27.12 10.51
C GLY A 71 -0.49 -25.60 10.50
N GLU A 72 -0.04 -24.88 11.52
CA GLU A 72 -0.11 -23.42 11.55
C GLU A 72 0.73 -22.80 10.43
N MET A 73 0.25 -21.68 9.89
CA MET A 73 0.86 -21.04 8.73
C MET A 73 1.05 -19.54 8.94
N TRP A 74 2.21 -19.02 8.58
CA TRP A 74 2.54 -17.60 8.64
C TRP A 74 3.42 -17.19 7.46
N LEU A 75 3.61 -15.88 7.29
CA LEU A 75 4.49 -15.35 6.26
C LEU A 75 5.95 -15.63 6.61
N SER A 76 6.75 -16.03 5.63
CA SER A 76 8.18 -16.19 5.82
C SER A 76 8.84 -14.84 6.11
N ASP A 77 9.94 -14.84 6.88
CA ASP A 77 10.70 -13.61 7.18
C ASP A 77 11.18 -12.93 5.90
N THR A 78 11.56 -13.73 4.90
CA THR A 78 12.00 -13.23 3.59
C THR A 78 10.88 -12.53 2.84
N PHE A 79 9.67 -13.09 2.84
CA PHE A 79 8.50 -12.45 2.23
C PHE A 79 8.06 -11.20 3.00
N THR A 80 8.07 -11.26 4.33
CA THR A 80 7.76 -10.10 5.18
C THR A 80 8.74 -8.96 4.93
N ALA A 81 10.05 -9.24 4.88
CA ALA A 81 11.06 -8.24 4.56
C ALA A 81 10.90 -7.66 3.14
N HIS A 82 10.42 -8.47 2.19
CA HIS A 82 10.09 -8.00 0.84
C HIS A 82 8.87 -7.09 0.81
N ALA A 83 7.79 -7.48 1.49
CA ALA A 83 6.54 -6.72 1.57
C ALA A 83 6.68 -5.41 2.36
N MET A 84 7.62 -5.33 3.31
CA MET A 84 7.87 -4.11 4.10
C MET A 84 8.60 -2.99 3.31
N ARG A 85 9.01 -3.26 2.07
CA ARG A 85 9.68 -2.30 1.19
C ARG A 85 8.68 -1.68 0.23
N VAL A 86 8.38 -0.39 0.36
CA VAL A 86 7.41 0.34 -0.48
C VAL A 86 7.81 0.31 -1.96
N GLU A 87 9.11 0.26 -2.25
CA GLU A 87 9.66 0.10 -3.60
C GLU A 87 9.24 -1.20 -4.30
N ASN A 88 8.76 -2.20 -3.56
CA ASN A 88 8.21 -3.44 -4.10
C ASN A 88 6.70 -3.38 -4.34
N TRP A 89 6.04 -2.26 -4.06
CA TRP A 89 4.62 -2.09 -4.30
C TRP A 89 4.36 -1.19 -5.50
N ARG A 90 3.34 -1.53 -6.28
CA ARG A 90 2.81 -0.72 -7.37
C ARG A 90 1.29 -0.72 -7.33
N LEU A 91 0.68 0.32 -7.88
CA LEU A 91 -0.72 0.29 -8.27
C LEU A 91 -0.81 -0.14 -9.74
N ASN A 92 -1.81 -0.95 -10.08
CA ASN A 92 -2.11 -1.23 -11.47
C ASN A 92 -2.77 -0.01 -12.16
N GLU A 93 -2.91 -0.09 -13.48
CA GLU A 93 -3.45 0.99 -14.32
C GLU A 93 -4.92 1.38 -14.00
N ASN A 94 -5.69 0.53 -13.30
CA ASN A 94 -7.08 0.87 -12.96
C ASN A 94 -7.14 2.05 -11.98
N PHE A 95 -6.18 2.17 -11.05
CA PHE A 95 -6.15 3.27 -10.10
C PHE A 95 -5.97 4.61 -10.81
N VAL A 96 -4.98 4.71 -11.70
CA VAL A 96 -4.70 5.95 -12.44
C VAL A 96 -5.70 6.22 -13.54
N ARG A 97 -6.40 5.22 -14.08
CA ARG A 97 -7.57 5.46 -14.94
C ARG A 97 -8.71 6.12 -14.17
N ARG A 98 -8.89 5.76 -12.89
CA ARG A 98 -9.94 6.31 -12.03
C ARG A 98 -9.58 7.68 -11.42
N TYR A 99 -8.31 7.86 -11.07
CA TYR A 99 -7.75 9.07 -10.44
C TYR A 99 -6.47 9.52 -11.18
N PRO A 100 -6.57 9.97 -12.44
CA PRO A 100 -5.41 10.33 -13.26
C PRO A 100 -4.56 11.44 -12.64
N GLU A 101 -5.18 12.37 -11.92
CA GLU A 101 -4.53 13.46 -11.21
C GLU A 101 -3.60 13.00 -10.08
N LEU A 102 -3.75 11.75 -9.60
CA LEU A 102 -2.94 11.20 -8.51
C LEU A 102 -1.73 10.40 -9.00
N ARG A 103 -1.50 10.27 -10.31
CA ARG A 103 -0.37 9.50 -10.88
C ARG A 103 0.98 9.92 -10.32
N GLY A 104 1.19 11.22 -10.11
CA GLY A 104 2.44 11.75 -9.54
C GLY A 104 2.67 11.42 -8.04
N CYS A 105 1.65 10.89 -7.36
CA CYS A 105 1.72 10.57 -5.93
C CYS A 105 2.05 9.09 -5.65
N VAL A 106 2.10 8.25 -6.68
CA VAL A 106 2.14 6.78 -6.55
C VAL A 106 3.12 6.17 -7.55
N ALA A 107 3.52 4.92 -7.30
CA ALA A 107 4.24 4.13 -8.28
C ALA A 107 3.26 3.19 -9.01
N VAL A 108 3.34 3.12 -10.34
CA VAL A 108 2.40 2.35 -11.20
C VAL A 108 3.13 1.21 -11.90
N GLU A 109 2.45 0.09 -12.15
CA GLU A 109 3.00 -0.99 -12.98
C GLU A 109 3.41 -0.46 -14.36
N GLY A 110 4.61 -0.82 -14.85
CA GLY A 110 5.09 -0.40 -16.17
C GLY A 110 5.58 1.04 -16.29
N SER A 111 5.82 1.73 -15.16
CA SER A 111 6.49 3.05 -15.11
C SER A 111 7.99 2.97 -14.82
#